data_AF-A0A7X7SW92-F1
#
_entry.id   AF-A0A7X7SW92-F1
#
_cell.length_a   1.000
_cell.length_b   1.000
_cell.length_c   1.000
_cell.angle_alpha   90.00
_cell.angle_beta   90.00
_cell.angle_gamma   90.00
#
_symmetry.space_group_name_H-M   'P 1'
#
loop_
_entity.id
_entity.type
_entity.pdbx_description
1 polymer ?
#
loop_
_entity_poly.entity_id
_entity_poly.type
_entity_poly.pdbx_seq_one_letter_code
_entity_poly.pdbx_strand_id
1 'polypeptide(L)'
;MIDPAAFTQNEQQLSAIGNNEGVAIAGAAAAGHLGMFVGVNNIERCKQYDNIFPLQGPNGYMGTPYAKDVRLSGAQFVITDKCKRPDVAIRWADLFCSEEITVRSQIGIKGKQWDDADPGTVGMDGVTPATRKYLTFETSGEVAKTNDTWGWTMRLIEPNWKATFQVEGDIYDPTNYEARLYRATIKLLPYAADVDQMPSFWMNNDDSSKINQIFTPLNDYVKTSIVEFITGKKDVDKDWDTYISGLSKLNYEEYVRLYQTAYDALVK
;
A
#
# COMPACT_ATOMS: atom_id res chain seq x y z
N MET A 1 -4.99 -21.97 14.42
CA MET A 1 -5.90 -22.52 13.39
C MET A 1 -6.18 -21.42 12.38
N ILE A 2 -6.33 -21.76 11.10
CA ILE A 2 -6.64 -20.82 10.01
C ILE A 2 -8.15 -20.89 9.74
N ASP A 3 -8.79 -19.76 9.45
CA ASP A 3 -10.19 -19.72 9.02
C ASP A 3 -10.36 -20.52 7.72
N PRO A 4 -11.29 -21.50 7.64
CA PRO A 4 -11.56 -22.25 6.41
C PRO A 4 -11.88 -21.37 5.19
N ALA A 5 -12.43 -20.16 5.41
CA ALA A 5 -12.74 -19.21 4.35
C ALA A 5 -11.57 -18.30 3.97
N ALA A 6 -10.42 -18.36 4.64
CA ALA A 6 -9.30 -17.44 4.43
C ALA A 6 -8.78 -17.39 2.97
N PHE A 7 -8.97 -18.46 2.20
CA PHE A 7 -8.54 -18.55 0.80
C PHE A 7 -9.63 -18.25 -0.23
N THR A 8 -10.86 -18.01 0.21
CA THR A 8 -12.04 -17.82 -0.67
C THR A 8 -12.85 -16.58 -0.33
N GLN A 9 -12.64 -15.99 0.85
CA GLN A 9 -13.38 -14.82 1.29
C GLN A 9 -12.92 -13.53 0.59
N ASN A 10 -13.86 -12.62 0.36
CA ASN A 10 -13.58 -11.26 -0.07
C ASN A 10 -13.46 -10.30 1.14
N GLU A 11 -13.21 -9.03 0.87
CA GLU A 11 -13.05 -7.99 1.90
C GLU A 11 -14.31 -7.82 2.76
N GLN A 12 -15.51 -7.89 2.17
CA GLN A 12 -16.77 -7.74 2.92
C GLN A 12 -16.98 -8.89 3.90
N GLN A 13 -16.66 -10.12 3.49
CA GLN A 13 -16.74 -11.30 4.34
C GLN A 13 -15.71 -11.22 5.49
N LEU A 14 -14.47 -10.80 5.20
CA LEU A 14 -13.46 -10.57 6.23
C LEU A 14 -13.89 -9.48 7.22
N SER A 15 -14.43 -8.37 6.72
CA SER A 15 -14.93 -7.26 7.54
C SER A 15 -16.11 -7.68 8.41
N ALA A 16 -16.99 -8.56 7.93
CA ALA A 16 -18.09 -9.11 8.73
C ALA A 16 -17.57 -9.92 9.94
N ILE A 17 -16.45 -10.64 9.80
CA ILE A 17 -15.81 -11.36 10.90
C ILE A 17 -15.28 -10.37 11.96
N GLY A 18 -14.58 -9.32 11.53
CA GLY A 18 -14.03 -8.31 12.47
C GLY A 18 -15.11 -7.50 13.17
N ASN A 19 -16.25 -7.28 12.50
CA ASN A 19 -17.42 -6.60 13.03
C ASN A 19 -18.46 -7.54 13.67
N ASN A 20 -18.09 -8.80 13.97
CA ASN A 20 -18.99 -9.74 14.64
C ASN A 20 -19.62 -9.12 15.90
N GLU A 21 -20.94 -9.28 16.03
CA GLU A 21 -21.69 -8.77 17.18
C GLU A 21 -21.29 -9.49 18.48
N GLY A 22 -21.15 -8.73 19.57
CA GLY A 22 -20.72 -9.26 20.87
C GLY A 22 -19.22 -9.46 20.96
N VAL A 23 -18.72 -10.68 20.74
CA VAL A 23 -17.31 -11.04 21.01
C VAL A 23 -16.42 -11.01 19.76
N ALA A 24 -15.11 -10.81 19.96
CA ALA A 24 -14.12 -10.93 18.89
C ALA A 24 -13.90 -12.41 18.59
N ILE A 25 -14.09 -12.81 17.32
CA ILE A 25 -13.99 -14.21 16.90
C ILE A 25 -12.74 -14.51 16.05
N ALA A 26 -12.00 -13.49 15.65
CA ALA A 26 -10.75 -13.63 14.91
C ALA A 26 -9.61 -12.99 15.70
N GLY A 27 -8.54 -13.75 15.97
CA GLY A 27 -7.39 -13.26 16.73
C GLY A 27 -6.43 -12.39 15.90
N ALA A 28 -6.40 -12.58 14.59
CA ALA A 28 -5.57 -11.81 13.66
C ALA A 28 -6.21 -11.80 12.26
N ALA A 29 -5.94 -10.76 11.49
CA ALA A 29 -6.35 -10.64 10.09
C ALA A 29 -5.24 -9.94 9.29
N ALA A 30 -5.02 -10.38 8.05
CA ALA A 30 -4.18 -9.68 7.10
C ALA A 30 -5.03 -8.61 6.39
N ALA A 31 -4.67 -7.35 6.58
CA ALA A 31 -5.36 -6.20 5.99
C ALA A 31 -4.36 -5.06 5.72
N GLY A 32 -4.68 -4.19 4.78
CA GLY A 32 -3.87 -2.98 4.52
C GLY A 32 -3.89 -2.01 5.70
N HIS A 33 -5.00 -1.96 6.43
CA HIS A 33 -5.14 -1.23 7.68
C HIS A 33 -6.33 -1.77 8.50
N LEU A 34 -6.41 -1.45 9.79
CA LEU A 34 -7.46 -1.93 10.70
C LEU A 34 -8.88 -1.70 10.17
N GLY A 35 -9.12 -0.53 9.59
CA GLY A 35 -10.41 -0.11 9.03
C GLY A 35 -10.97 -1.00 7.92
N MET A 36 -10.16 -1.84 7.27
CA MET A 36 -10.64 -2.84 6.30
C MET A 36 -11.25 -4.08 7.01
N PHE A 37 -10.93 -4.27 8.28
CA PHE A 37 -11.33 -5.43 9.07
C PHE A 37 -12.36 -5.07 10.15
N VAL A 38 -12.18 -3.96 10.85
CA VAL A 38 -13.08 -3.45 11.90
C VAL A 38 -13.52 -2.04 11.55
N GLY A 39 -14.81 -1.74 11.67
CA GLY A 39 -15.34 -0.40 11.48
C GLY A 39 -14.76 0.58 12.50
N VAL A 40 -14.09 1.64 12.02
CA VAL A 40 -13.32 2.58 12.86
C VAL A 40 -14.15 3.29 13.93
N ASN A 41 -15.46 3.43 13.72
CA ASN A 41 -16.39 4.03 14.67
C ASN A 41 -16.67 3.12 15.89
N ASN A 42 -16.38 1.82 15.81
CA ASN A 42 -16.47 0.92 16.94
C ASN A 42 -15.16 0.94 17.74
N ILE A 43 -14.96 2.03 18.49
CA ILE A 43 -13.73 2.30 19.25
C ILE A 43 -13.37 1.12 20.17
N GLU A 44 -14.35 0.54 20.87
CA GLU A 44 -14.14 -0.57 21.79
C GLU A 44 -13.62 -1.83 21.08
N ARG A 45 -14.19 -2.19 19.91
CA ARG A 45 -13.65 -3.28 19.09
C ARG A 45 -12.27 -2.93 18.54
N CYS A 46 -12.09 -1.71 18.05
CA CYS A 46 -10.82 -1.24 17.49
C CYS A 46 -9.66 -1.25 18.49
N LYS A 47 -9.94 -1.07 19.80
CA LYS A 47 -8.93 -1.15 20.89
C LYS A 47 -8.48 -2.59 21.18
N GLN A 48 -9.22 -3.60 20.72
CA GLN A 48 -8.86 -5.01 20.90
C GLN A 48 -7.81 -5.49 19.87
N TYR A 49 -7.50 -4.68 18.87
CA TYR A 49 -6.55 -5.02 17.81
C TYR A 49 -5.44 -3.98 17.71
N ASP A 50 -4.23 -4.48 17.49
CA ASP A 50 -3.04 -3.68 17.21
C ASP A 50 -2.22 -4.33 16.09
N ASN A 51 -1.23 -3.60 15.58
CA ASN A 51 -0.33 -4.14 14.56
C ASN A 51 0.55 -5.27 15.12
N ILE A 52 0.64 -6.38 14.38
CA ILE A 52 1.54 -7.48 14.73
C ILE A 52 2.95 -7.11 14.23
N PHE A 53 3.92 -7.10 15.14
CA PHE A 53 5.32 -6.93 14.79
C PHE A 53 5.87 -8.19 14.10
N PRO A 54 6.88 -8.07 13.22
CA PRO A 54 7.54 -9.22 12.63
C PRO A 54 7.99 -10.21 13.71
N LEU A 55 7.60 -11.47 13.56
CA LEU A 55 8.00 -12.52 14.48
C LEU A 55 9.43 -12.96 14.17
N GLN A 56 10.17 -13.35 15.21
CA GLN A 56 11.52 -13.89 15.04
C GLN A 56 11.47 -15.23 14.31
N GLY A 57 12.09 -15.28 13.13
CA GLY A 57 12.23 -16.51 12.35
C GLY A 57 13.21 -17.50 12.98
N PRO A 58 13.28 -18.75 12.49
CA PRO A 58 14.17 -19.79 13.03
C PRO A 58 15.66 -19.43 13.02
N ASN A 59 16.07 -18.54 12.11
CA ASN A 59 17.42 -18.01 12.00
C ASN A 59 17.64 -16.70 12.81
N GLY A 60 16.65 -16.29 13.60
CA GLY A 60 16.70 -15.05 14.38
C GLY A 60 16.33 -13.78 13.61
N TYR A 61 16.06 -13.86 12.31
CA TYR A 61 15.71 -12.69 11.49
C TYR A 61 14.30 -12.17 11.81
N MET A 62 14.16 -10.86 11.90
CA MET A 62 12.89 -10.14 12.04
C MET A 62 12.85 -9.03 10.99
N GLY A 63 11.93 -9.12 10.04
CA GLY A 63 11.84 -8.13 8.96
C GLY A 63 10.43 -7.95 8.46
N THR A 64 10.11 -6.74 8.04
CA THR A 64 8.90 -6.40 7.28
C THR A 64 9.30 -5.85 5.91
N PRO A 65 8.55 -6.14 4.83
CA PRO A 65 8.78 -5.50 3.54
C PRO A 65 8.81 -3.97 3.70
N TYR A 66 9.85 -3.34 3.17
CA TYR A 66 10.03 -1.90 3.20
C TYR A 66 10.52 -1.41 1.84
N ALA A 67 9.92 -0.32 1.34
CA ALA A 67 10.34 0.34 0.12
C ALA A 67 11.32 1.45 0.49
N LYS A 68 12.61 1.26 0.19
CA LYS A 68 13.65 2.27 0.42
C LYS A 68 13.52 3.46 -0.53
N ASP A 69 13.07 3.19 -1.77
CA ASP A 69 13.00 4.18 -2.84
C ASP A 69 11.57 4.65 -3.14
N VAL A 70 11.48 5.86 -3.70
CA VAL A 70 10.24 6.38 -4.26
C VAL A 70 9.82 5.50 -5.44
N ARG A 71 8.71 4.78 -5.29
CA ARG A 71 8.15 3.97 -6.37
C ARG A 71 7.49 4.88 -7.41
N LEU A 72 8.14 5.04 -8.55
CA LEU A 72 7.56 5.69 -9.73
C LEU A 72 6.80 4.64 -10.55
N SER A 73 5.47 4.75 -10.59
CA SER A 73 4.63 3.82 -11.36
C SER A 73 4.26 4.39 -12.72
N GLY A 74 4.94 3.92 -13.77
CA GLY A 74 4.60 4.21 -15.16
C GLY A 74 4.51 5.69 -15.51
N ALA A 75 3.80 6.01 -16.59
CA ALA A 75 3.51 7.39 -16.98
C ALA A 75 2.21 7.87 -16.33
N GLN A 76 2.30 8.78 -15.35
CA GLN A 76 1.14 9.44 -14.72
C GLN A 76 0.65 10.66 -15.52
N PHE A 77 1.48 11.19 -16.42
CA PHE A 77 1.14 12.30 -17.32
C PHE A 77 1.79 12.09 -18.69
N VAL A 78 1.03 12.28 -19.78
CA VAL A 78 1.50 12.04 -21.15
C VAL A 78 1.21 13.26 -22.03
N ILE A 79 2.23 13.74 -22.75
CA ILE A 79 2.09 14.80 -23.76
C ILE A 79 2.03 14.14 -25.14
N THR A 80 0.89 14.25 -25.81
CA THR A 80 0.71 13.70 -27.16
C THR A 80 1.44 14.55 -28.21
N ASP A 81 1.73 13.95 -29.37
CA ASP A 81 2.26 14.64 -30.55
C ASP A 81 1.35 15.76 -31.09
N LYS A 82 0.05 15.78 -30.70
CA LYS A 82 -0.91 16.83 -31.07
C LYS A 82 -0.92 18.03 -30.11
N CYS A 83 -0.15 17.98 -29.01
CA CYS A 83 -0.11 19.09 -28.06
C CYS A 83 0.56 20.30 -28.72
N LYS A 84 -0.21 21.37 -28.94
CA LYS A 84 0.31 22.59 -29.58
C LYS A 84 1.28 23.38 -28.69
N ARG A 85 1.28 23.13 -27.38
CA ARG A 85 2.05 23.85 -26.35
C ARG A 85 2.65 22.90 -25.32
N PRO A 86 3.58 22.01 -25.73
CA PRO A 86 4.21 21.06 -24.81
C PRO A 86 4.99 21.77 -23.69
N ASP A 87 5.50 22.98 -23.96
CA ASP A 87 6.18 23.85 -23.01
C ASP A 87 5.27 24.29 -21.85
N VAL A 88 3.98 24.48 -22.12
CA VAL A 88 2.98 24.81 -21.08
C VAL A 88 2.53 23.55 -20.37
N ALA A 89 2.30 22.46 -21.12
CA ALA A 89 1.87 21.18 -20.54
C ALA A 89 2.89 20.65 -19.52
N ILE A 90 4.19 20.76 -19.81
CA ILE A 90 5.23 20.31 -18.86
C ILE A 90 5.32 21.20 -17.62
N ARG A 91 5.14 22.53 -17.74
CA ARG A 91 5.05 23.42 -16.56
C ARG A 91 3.83 23.12 -15.71
N TRP A 92 2.72 22.73 -16.34
CA TRP A 92 1.52 22.29 -15.63
C TRP A 92 1.76 20.98 -14.87
N ALA A 93 2.46 20.02 -15.47
CA ALA A 93 2.87 18.80 -14.76
C ALA A 93 3.81 19.11 -13.59
N ASP A 94 4.81 19.98 -13.78
CA ASP A 94 5.75 20.39 -12.72
C ASP A 94 5.02 20.99 -11.50
N LEU A 95 3.95 21.75 -11.73
CA LEU A 95 3.11 22.28 -10.65
C LEU A 95 2.51 21.17 -9.78
N PHE A 96 2.12 20.01 -10.32
CA PHE A 96 1.61 18.87 -9.51
C PHE A 96 2.67 18.17 -8.66
N CYS A 97 3.95 18.50 -8.86
CA CYS A 97 5.04 18.06 -7.98
C CYS A 97 5.26 19.02 -6.81
N SER A 98 4.62 20.20 -6.82
CA SER A 98 4.73 21.17 -5.72
C SER A 98 3.81 20.79 -4.55
N GLU A 99 4.24 21.15 -3.34
CA GLU A 99 3.45 20.91 -2.13
C GLU A 99 2.10 21.62 -2.16
N GLU A 100 2.06 22.86 -2.62
CA GLU A 100 0.85 23.67 -2.71
C GLU A 100 -0.24 22.99 -3.54
N ILE A 101 0.10 22.58 -4.77
CA ILE A 101 -0.87 21.95 -5.67
C ILE A 101 -1.19 20.53 -5.22
N THR A 102 -0.23 19.80 -4.67
CA THR A 102 -0.47 18.45 -4.11
C THR A 102 -1.49 18.50 -2.98
N VAL A 103 -1.37 19.45 -2.06
CA VAL A 103 -2.32 19.65 -0.96
C VAL A 103 -3.66 20.14 -1.50
N ARG A 104 -3.67 21.10 -2.44
CA ARG A 104 -4.89 21.61 -3.07
C ARG A 104 -5.67 20.53 -3.81
N SER A 105 -4.98 19.62 -4.51
CA SER A 105 -5.62 18.56 -5.30
C SER A 105 -6.16 17.44 -4.41
N GLN A 106 -5.49 17.11 -3.31
CA GLN A 106 -5.89 16.00 -2.44
C GLN A 106 -6.84 16.39 -1.31
N ILE A 107 -6.73 17.62 -0.77
CA ILE A 107 -7.46 18.04 0.43
C ILE A 107 -8.49 19.13 0.12
N GLY A 108 -8.14 20.07 -0.76
CA GLY A 108 -9.03 21.15 -1.17
C GLY A 108 -8.51 22.53 -0.84
N ILE A 109 -9.42 23.46 -0.61
CA ILE A 109 -9.13 24.89 -0.57
C ILE A 109 -8.74 25.31 0.85
N LYS A 110 -7.62 26.06 0.98
CA LYS A 110 -7.22 26.66 2.26
C LYS A 110 -8.31 27.61 2.77
N GLY A 111 -8.64 27.55 4.05
CA GLY A 111 -9.74 28.29 4.69
C GLY A 111 -11.13 27.65 4.49
N LYS A 112 -11.21 26.50 3.80
CA LYS A 112 -12.45 25.70 3.70
C LYS A 112 -12.26 24.29 4.25
N GLN A 113 -11.36 23.51 3.65
CA GLN A 113 -11.10 22.12 4.07
C GLN A 113 -9.90 22.02 5.02
N TRP A 114 -8.91 22.91 4.87
CA TRP A 114 -7.72 22.92 5.71
C TRP A 114 -7.25 24.36 5.96
N ASP A 115 -6.46 24.57 7.01
CA ASP A 115 -5.79 25.84 7.30
C ASP A 115 -4.43 25.63 7.97
N ASP A 116 -3.74 26.71 8.32
CA ASP A 116 -2.52 26.66 9.14
C ASP A 116 -2.82 26.01 10.50
N ALA A 117 -1.88 25.19 10.96
CA ALA A 117 -1.98 24.57 12.28
C ALA A 117 -1.97 25.62 13.41
N ASP A 118 -2.59 25.26 14.53
CA ASP A 118 -2.54 26.07 15.73
C ASP A 118 -1.13 26.06 16.35
N PRO A 119 -0.65 27.19 16.91
CA PRO A 119 0.68 27.25 17.50
C PRO A 119 0.91 26.21 18.60
N GLY A 120 2.04 25.51 18.53
CA GLY A 120 2.44 24.53 19.55
C GLY A 120 1.82 23.15 19.37
N THR A 121 1.10 22.90 18.28
CA THR A 121 0.55 21.58 17.95
C THR A 121 1.57 20.71 17.20
N VAL A 122 1.33 19.40 17.21
CA VAL A 122 2.22 18.39 16.61
C VAL A 122 1.51 17.61 15.51
N GLY A 123 2.31 17.09 14.59
CA GLY A 123 1.89 16.30 13.45
C GLY A 123 1.55 14.84 13.80
N MET A 124 1.42 14.02 12.76
CA MET A 124 1.00 12.62 12.88
C MET A 124 1.96 11.76 13.71
N ASP A 125 3.26 12.09 13.69
CA ASP A 125 4.28 11.41 14.50
C ASP A 125 4.19 11.74 16.00
N GLY A 126 3.46 12.79 16.36
CA GLY A 126 3.30 13.27 17.73
C GLY A 126 4.47 14.11 18.25
N VAL A 127 5.47 14.43 17.42
CA VAL A 127 6.68 15.16 17.84
C VAL A 127 7.09 16.29 16.89
N THR A 128 6.85 16.15 15.59
CA THR A 128 7.16 17.19 14.59
C THR A 128 6.10 18.29 14.70
N PRO A 129 6.47 19.58 14.71
CA PRO A 129 5.50 20.67 14.68
C PRO A 129 4.54 20.54 13.49
N ALA A 130 3.25 20.63 13.75
CA ALA A 130 2.26 20.66 12.68
C ALA A 130 2.35 21.98 11.91
N THR A 131 2.07 21.92 10.61
CA THR A 131 1.99 23.11 9.75
C THR A 131 0.59 23.34 9.21
N ARG A 132 -0.29 22.33 9.30
CA ARG A 132 -1.64 22.36 8.76
C ARG A 132 -2.64 21.73 9.72
N LYS A 133 -3.92 22.09 9.60
CA LYS A 133 -5.02 21.39 10.25
C LYS A 133 -6.18 21.19 9.31
N TYR A 134 -6.97 20.15 9.55
CA TYR A 134 -8.27 19.99 8.90
C TYR A 134 -9.29 20.93 9.55
N LEU A 135 -10.10 21.59 8.74
CA LEU A 135 -11.24 22.39 9.21
C LEU A 135 -12.53 21.56 9.25
N THR A 136 -12.61 20.55 8.39
CA THR A 136 -13.70 19.58 8.34
C THR A 136 -13.10 18.18 8.29
N PHE A 137 -13.68 17.26 9.07
CA PHE A 137 -13.39 15.84 8.93
C PHE A 137 -14.55 15.19 8.18
N GLU A 138 -14.25 14.68 6.99
CA GLU A 138 -15.22 14.02 6.12
C GLU A 138 -14.68 12.63 5.76
N THR A 139 -15.57 11.64 5.72
CA THR A 139 -15.23 10.32 5.22
C THR A 139 -14.90 10.37 3.73
N SER A 140 -14.14 9.40 3.21
CA SER A 140 -13.82 9.33 1.77
C SER A 140 -15.06 9.36 0.87
N GLY A 141 -16.17 8.77 1.32
CA GLY A 141 -17.46 8.80 0.62
C GLY A 141 -18.18 10.15 0.66
N GLU A 142 -17.88 11.01 1.62
CA GLU A 142 -18.39 12.39 1.70
C GLU A 142 -17.55 13.33 0.85
N VAL A 143 -16.22 13.22 0.91
CA VAL A 143 -15.29 13.97 0.04
C VAL A 143 -15.63 13.72 -1.43
N ALA A 144 -15.93 12.46 -1.81
CA ALA A 144 -16.31 12.07 -3.17
C ALA A 144 -17.62 12.70 -3.67
N LYS A 145 -18.46 13.24 -2.77
CA LYS A 145 -19.69 13.98 -3.15
C LYS A 145 -19.41 15.45 -3.46
N THR A 146 -18.23 15.95 -3.11
CA THR A 146 -17.79 17.31 -3.39
C THR A 146 -16.95 17.35 -4.67
N ASN A 147 -16.82 18.52 -5.28
CA ASN A 147 -15.90 18.75 -6.41
C ASN A 147 -14.75 19.69 -6.00
N ASP A 148 -14.43 19.72 -4.71
CA ASP A 148 -13.39 20.59 -4.18
C ASP A 148 -11.99 19.98 -4.33
N THR A 149 -11.88 18.68 -4.60
CA THR A 149 -10.61 17.94 -4.72
C THR A 149 -10.60 17.04 -5.96
N TRP A 150 -9.41 16.66 -6.42
CA TRP A 150 -9.21 15.61 -7.43
C TRP A 150 -8.87 14.26 -6.77
N GLY A 151 -8.66 14.25 -5.45
CA GLY A 151 -8.34 13.05 -4.68
C GLY A 151 -7.13 12.31 -5.26
N TRP A 152 -7.30 11.01 -5.50
CA TRP A 152 -6.25 10.13 -6.02
C TRP A 152 -6.06 10.18 -7.54
N THR A 153 -6.78 11.05 -8.26
CA THR A 153 -6.83 11.04 -9.74
C THR A 153 -5.56 11.59 -10.39
N MET A 154 -4.83 12.48 -9.73
CA MET A 154 -3.60 13.10 -10.25
C MET A 154 -2.55 13.20 -9.15
N ARG A 155 -1.55 12.32 -9.19
CA ARG A 155 -0.43 12.28 -8.25
C ARG A 155 0.87 12.10 -9.05
N LEU A 156 1.76 13.08 -8.96
CA LEU A 156 3.11 12.96 -9.51
C LEU A 156 4.09 12.68 -8.38
N ILE A 157 5.21 13.40 -8.32
CA ILE A 157 6.14 13.31 -7.19
C ILE A 157 5.56 14.12 -6.05
N GLU A 158 5.18 13.45 -4.97
CA GLU A 158 4.57 14.12 -3.83
C GLU A 158 5.59 14.42 -2.73
N PRO A 159 5.65 15.67 -2.24
CA PRO A 159 6.36 15.96 -1.02
C PRO A 159 5.67 15.32 0.18
N ASN A 160 6.42 15.08 1.25
CA ASN A 160 5.91 14.46 2.47
C ASN A 160 5.08 15.45 3.30
N TRP A 161 3.88 15.81 2.81
CA TRP A 161 2.97 16.75 3.47
C TRP A 161 2.04 16.07 4.48
N LYS A 162 1.74 14.77 4.32
CA LYS A 162 0.70 14.08 5.10
C LYS A 162 1.00 14.08 6.60
N ALA A 163 2.26 13.85 6.97
CA ALA A 163 2.68 13.85 8.37
C ALA A 163 2.56 15.22 9.07
N THR A 164 2.37 16.31 8.32
CA THR A 164 2.39 17.69 8.83
C THR A 164 1.04 18.20 9.38
N PHE A 165 0.00 17.37 9.31
CA PHE A 165 -1.32 17.72 9.82
C PHE A 165 -1.40 17.57 11.34
N GLN A 166 -1.95 18.61 11.98
CA GLN A 166 -2.24 18.73 13.40
C GLN A 166 -3.08 17.55 13.86
N VAL A 167 -2.64 16.95 14.97
CA VAL A 167 -3.34 15.89 15.68
C VAL A 167 -3.60 16.37 17.10
N GLU A 168 -4.87 16.35 17.51
CA GLU A 168 -5.29 16.68 18.87
C GLU A 168 -6.08 15.54 19.49
N GLY A 169 -5.87 15.29 20.78
CA GLY A 169 -6.61 14.25 21.50
C GLY A 169 -6.08 12.83 21.28
N ASP A 170 -6.98 11.85 21.38
CA ASP A 170 -6.65 10.43 21.34
C ASP A 170 -6.56 9.93 19.89
N ILE A 171 -5.52 9.16 19.57
CA ILE A 171 -5.37 8.51 18.26
C ILE A 171 -6.36 7.36 18.03
N TYR A 172 -7.03 6.88 19.07
CA TYR A 172 -8.15 5.94 18.92
C TYR A 172 -9.46 6.62 18.51
N ASP A 173 -9.53 7.96 18.53
CA ASP A 173 -10.64 8.69 17.93
C ASP A 173 -10.63 8.49 16.40
N PRO A 174 -11.78 8.14 15.77
CA PRO A 174 -11.89 8.04 14.32
C PRO A 174 -11.38 9.27 13.55
N THR A 175 -11.48 10.48 14.12
CA THR A 175 -10.97 11.71 13.47
C THR A 175 -9.45 11.76 13.38
N ASN A 176 -8.76 11.00 14.23
CA ASN A 176 -7.30 10.88 14.27
C ASN A 176 -6.78 9.56 13.67
N TYR A 177 -7.62 8.86 12.89
CA TYR A 177 -7.30 7.53 12.39
C TYR A 177 -6.02 7.49 11.53
N GLU A 178 -5.76 8.50 10.70
CA GLU A 178 -4.51 8.61 9.93
C GLU A 178 -3.28 8.72 10.84
N ALA A 179 -3.37 9.43 11.97
CA ALA A 179 -2.29 9.51 12.95
C ALA A 179 -2.04 8.15 13.60
N ARG A 180 -3.10 7.37 13.88
CA ARG A 180 -2.96 5.99 14.36
C ARG A 180 -2.22 5.11 13.35
N LEU A 181 -2.60 5.19 12.07
CA LEU A 181 -1.92 4.43 11.00
C LEU A 181 -0.45 4.82 10.87
N TYR A 182 -0.17 6.12 10.88
CA TYR A 182 1.18 6.64 10.81
C TYR A 182 2.02 6.14 11.98
N ARG A 183 1.52 6.26 13.22
CA ARG A 183 2.21 5.81 14.43
C ARG A 183 2.40 4.30 14.49
N ALA A 184 1.43 3.52 14.00
CA ALA A 184 1.60 2.07 13.87
C ALA A 184 2.70 1.72 12.85
N THR A 185 2.78 2.47 11.75
CA THR A 185 3.76 2.26 10.68
C THR A 185 5.19 2.61 11.11
N ILE A 186 5.40 3.76 11.78
CA ILE A 186 6.75 4.17 12.20
C ILE A 186 7.39 3.19 13.19
N LYS A 187 6.57 2.52 14.03
CA LYS A 187 7.05 1.48 14.95
C LYS A 187 7.63 0.26 14.21
N LEU A 188 7.30 0.07 12.93
CA LEU A 188 7.82 -1.00 12.10
C LEU A 188 9.15 -0.64 11.40
N LEU A 189 9.54 0.64 11.36
CA LEU A 189 10.77 1.09 10.69
C LEU A 189 12.04 0.38 11.17
N PRO A 190 12.24 0.10 12.48
CA PRO A 190 13.40 -0.67 12.95
C PRO A 190 13.48 -2.09 12.39
N TYR A 191 12.38 -2.60 11.84
CA TYR A 191 12.28 -3.93 11.23
C TYR A 191 12.23 -3.87 9.71
N ALA A 192 12.55 -2.72 9.09
CA ALA A 192 12.65 -2.62 7.64
C ALA A 192 13.60 -3.70 7.11
N ALA A 193 13.10 -4.54 6.21
CA ALA A 193 13.90 -5.64 5.68
C ALA A 193 15.17 -5.11 5.01
N ASP A 194 16.31 -5.74 5.31
CA ASP A 194 17.59 -5.43 4.69
C ASP A 194 17.72 -6.12 3.33
N VAL A 195 16.76 -5.87 2.45
CA VAL A 195 16.73 -6.37 1.09
C VAL A 195 16.28 -5.23 0.18
N ASP A 196 16.88 -5.15 -1.00
CA ASP A 196 16.46 -4.18 -1.99
C ASP A 196 15.24 -4.71 -2.74
N GLN A 197 14.28 -3.82 -2.94
CA GLN A 197 13.12 -4.15 -3.75
C GLN A 197 13.52 -4.13 -5.21
N MET A 198 12.97 -5.06 -5.99
CA MET A 198 13.14 -5.04 -7.44
C MET A 198 12.69 -3.67 -7.99
N PRO A 199 13.57 -2.89 -8.63
CA PRO A 199 13.21 -1.59 -9.17
C PRO A 199 12.23 -1.73 -10.34
N SER A 200 11.52 -0.65 -10.65
CA SER A 200 10.75 -0.58 -11.90
C SER A 200 11.71 -0.48 -13.09
N PHE A 201 11.59 -1.38 -14.04
CA PHE A 201 12.37 -1.36 -15.29
C PHE A 201 11.44 -1.38 -16.50
N TRP A 202 11.95 -0.85 -17.61
CA TRP A 202 11.28 -0.87 -18.90
C TRP A 202 11.88 -1.98 -19.76
N MET A 203 11.02 -2.76 -20.40
CA MET A 203 11.44 -3.82 -21.30
C MET A 203 10.98 -3.49 -22.72
N ASN A 204 11.63 -4.07 -23.71
CA ASN A 204 11.13 -4.01 -25.08
C ASN A 204 9.77 -4.75 -25.18
N ASN A 205 9.03 -4.49 -26.26
CA ASN A 205 7.69 -5.04 -26.45
C ASN A 205 7.70 -6.58 -26.53
N ASP A 206 8.74 -7.17 -27.11
CA ASP A 206 8.84 -8.62 -27.30
C ASP A 206 9.00 -9.35 -25.96
N ASP A 207 9.92 -8.88 -25.12
CA ASP A 207 10.17 -9.44 -23.80
C ASP A 207 8.98 -9.19 -22.86
N SER A 208 8.37 -8.00 -22.92
CA SER A 208 7.13 -7.70 -22.18
C SER A 208 6.00 -8.66 -22.56
N SER A 209 5.85 -8.94 -23.86
CA SER A 209 4.83 -9.87 -24.37
C SER A 209 5.08 -11.30 -23.89
N LYS A 210 6.34 -11.77 -23.94
CA LYS A 210 6.73 -13.10 -23.43
C LYS A 210 6.49 -13.24 -21.94
N ILE A 211 6.86 -12.24 -21.15
CA ILE A 211 6.61 -12.22 -19.71
C ILE A 211 5.12 -12.37 -19.43
N ASN A 212 4.26 -11.60 -20.09
CA ASN A 212 2.82 -11.66 -19.85
C ASN A 212 2.22 -13.03 -20.22
N GLN A 213 2.74 -13.68 -21.27
CA GLN A 213 2.32 -15.03 -21.66
C GLN A 213 2.73 -16.09 -20.62
N ILE A 214 3.93 -15.97 -20.03
CA ILE A 214 4.42 -16.89 -19.01
C ILE A 214 3.76 -16.63 -17.65
N PHE A 215 3.61 -15.36 -17.27
CA PHE A 215 3.25 -14.94 -15.92
C PHE A 215 1.91 -15.50 -15.46
N THR A 216 0.86 -15.39 -16.29
CA THR A 216 -0.50 -15.79 -15.89
C THR A 216 -0.57 -17.27 -15.47
N PRO A 217 -0.22 -18.25 -16.33
CA PRO A 217 -0.27 -19.66 -15.95
C PRO A 217 0.73 -20.01 -14.84
N LEU A 218 1.90 -19.37 -14.82
CA LEU A 218 2.91 -19.56 -13.76
C LEU A 218 2.36 -19.12 -12.40
N ASN A 219 1.80 -17.91 -12.31
CA ASN A 219 1.24 -17.34 -11.09
C ASN A 219 0.04 -18.15 -10.60
N ASP A 220 -0.83 -18.63 -11.49
CA ASP A 220 -1.96 -19.48 -11.11
C ASP A 220 -1.51 -20.83 -10.54
N TYR A 221 -0.48 -21.43 -11.14
CA TYR A 221 0.12 -22.67 -10.64
C TYR A 221 0.77 -22.48 -9.25
N VAL A 222 1.50 -21.37 -9.05
CA VAL A 222 2.09 -21.00 -7.76
C VAL A 222 1.01 -20.80 -6.70
N LYS A 223 0.01 -19.95 -6.97
CA LYS A 223 -1.08 -19.66 -6.02
C LYS A 223 -1.86 -20.90 -5.62
N THR A 224 -2.21 -21.74 -6.60
CA THR A 224 -2.91 -23.01 -6.35
C THR A 224 -2.04 -23.93 -5.50
N SER A 225 -0.78 -24.13 -5.87
CA SER A 225 0.12 -25.02 -5.15
C SER A 225 0.37 -24.57 -3.71
N ILE A 226 0.52 -23.26 -3.46
CA ILE A 226 0.65 -22.70 -2.10
C ILE A 226 -0.57 -23.08 -1.24
N VAL A 227 -1.79 -22.92 -1.75
CA VAL A 227 -3.01 -23.29 -1.01
C VAL A 227 -3.05 -24.80 -0.76
N GLU A 228 -2.67 -25.63 -1.74
CA GLU A 228 -2.64 -27.08 -1.59
C GLU A 228 -1.61 -27.54 -0.55
N PHE A 229 -0.44 -26.90 -0.46
CA PHE A 229 0.54 -27.16 0.59
C PHE A 229 0.03 -26.72 1.96
N ILE A 230 -0.54 -25.52 2.08
CA ILE A 230 -1.06 -25.01 3.37
C ILE A 230 -2.20 -25.90 3.90
N THR A 231 -3.07 -26.38 3.00
CA THR A 231 -4.21 -27.23 3.36
C THR A 231 -3.84 -28.71 3.51
N GLY A 232 -2.59 -29.09 3.24
CA GLY A 232 -2.11 -30.47 3.32
C GLY A 232 -2.60 -31.39 2.21
N LYS A 233 -3.20 -30.85 1.14
CA LYS A 233 -3.52 -31.61 -0.08
C LYS A 233 -2.24 -32.04 -0.81
N LYS A 234 -1.19 -31.22 -0.73
CA LYS A 234 0.18 -31.56 -1.10
C LYS A 234 1.05 -31.63 0.16
N ASP A 235 2.02 -32.53 0.13
CA ASP A 235 3.01 -32.73 1.17
C ASP A 235 4.33 -32.04 0.74
N VAL A 236 4.84 -31.12 1.56
CA VAL A 236 6.04 -30.34 1.21
C VAL A 236 7.27 -31.23 1.04
N ASP A 237 7.40 -32.31 1.79
CA ASP A 237 8.59 -33.17 1.70
C ASP A 237 8.54 -34.11 0.49
N LYS A 238 7.33 -34.44 -0.01
CA LYS A 238 7.15 -35.40 -1.11
C LYS A 238 6.89 -34.75 -2.46
N ASP A 239 6.15 -33.65 -2.48
CA ASP A 239 5.63 -33.05 -3.71
C ASP A 239 6.44 -31.83 -4.19
N TRP A 240 7.48 -31.41 -3.46
CA TRP A 240 8.28 -30.23 -3.78
C TRP A 240 8.98 -30.33 -5.15
N ASP A 241 9.66 -31.44 -5.42
CA ASP A 241 10.36 -31.64 -6.70
C ASP A 241 9.38 -31.66 -7.89
N THR A 242 8.17 -32.18 -7.66
CA THR A 242 7.08 -32.14 -8.65
C THR A 242 6.60 -30.70 -8.87
N TYR A 243 6.49 -29.90 -7.81
CA TYR A 243 6.17 -28.48 -7.89
C TYR A 243 7.21 -27.71 -8.71
N ILE A 244 8.51 -27.87 -8.42
CA ILE A 244 9.60 -27.23 -9.17
C ILE A 244 9.58 -27.66 -10.64
N SER A 245 9.37 -28.95 -10.92
CA SER A 245 9.23 -29.45 -12.30
C SER A 245 8.03 -28.84 -13.02
N GLY A 246 6.94 -28.57 -12.32
CA GLY A 246 5.77 -27.88 -12.84
C GLY A 246 6.07 -26.42 -13.19
N LEU A 247 6.80 -25.70 -12.35
CA LEU A 247 7.28 -24.35 -12.66
C LEU A 247 8.14 -24.35 -13.93
N SER A 248 9.06 -25.32 -14.06
CA SER A 248 9.96 -25.43 -15.21
C SER A 248 9.20 -25.62 -16.53
N LYS A 249 8.17 -26.48 -16.53
CA LYS A 249 7.26 -26.64 -17.68
C LYS A 249 6.48 -25.37 -18.04
N LEU A 250 6.32 -24.47 -17.07
CA LEU A 250 5.70 -23.16 -17.25
C LEU A 250 6.75 -22.07 -17.55
N ASN A 251 8.00 -22.44 -17.84
CA ASN A 251 9.09 -21.54 -18.23
C ASN A 251 9.44 -20.48 -17.17
N TYR A 252 9.40 -20.82 -15.88
CA TYR A 252 9.81 -19.87 -14.83
C TYR A 252 11.28 -19.44 -14.94
N GLU A 253 12.16 -20.31 -15.45
CA GLU A 253 13.58 -19.97 -15.64
C GLU A 253 13.75 -18.87 -16.68
N GLU A 254 12.98 -18.94 -17.77
CA GLU A 254 12.96 -17.90 -18.79
C GLU A 254 12.35 -16.60 -18.24
N TYR A 255 11.29 -16.69 -17.44
CA TYR A 255 10.72 -15.55 -16.74
C TYR A 255 11.76 -14.85 -15.86
N VAL A 256 12.49 -15.60 -15.02
CA VAL A 256 13.56 -15.06 -14.18
C VAL A 256 14.69 -14.47 -15.02
N ARG A 257 15.11 -15.15 -16.09
CA ARG A 257 16.18 -14.67 -16.99
C ARG A 257 15.82 -13.35 -17.66
N LEU A 258 14.57 -13.19 -18.12
CA LEU A 258 14.10 -11.94 -18.73
C LEU A 258 14.12 -10.79 -17.71
N TYR A 259 13.64 -11.04 -16.48
CA TYR A 259 13.72 -10.07 -15.39
C TYR A 259 15.18 -9.70 -15.04
N GLN A 260 16.07 -10.69 -14.95
CA GLN A 260 17.50 -10.45 -14.69
C GLN A 260 18.14 -9.62 -15.81
N THR A 261 17.82 -9.91 -17.06
CA THR A 261 18.34 -9.15 -18.22
C THR A 261 17.91 -7.67 -18.15
N ALA A 262 16.66 -7.41 -17.77
CA ALA A 262 16.15 -6.05 -17.62
C ALA A 262 16.81 -5.32 -16.42
N TYR A 263 17.01 -6.04 -15.31
CA TYR A 263 17.71 -5.53 -14.15
C TYR A 263 19.17 -5.18 -14.47
N ASP A 264 19.90 -6.08 -15.12
CA ASP A 264 21.30 -5.86 -15.51
C ASP A 264 21.47 -4.69 -16.48
N ALA A 265 20.46 -4.40 -17.30
CA ALA A 265 20.46 -3.24 -18.18
C ALA A 265 20.23 -1.92 -17.43
N LEU A 266 19.55 -1.95 -16.28
CA LEU A 266 19.30 -0.78 -15.44
C LEU A 266 20.51 -0.39 -14.58
N VAL A 267 21.29 -1.38 -14.11
CA VAL A 267 22.41 -1.17 -13.16
C VAL A 267 23.75 -0.90 -13.87
N LYS A 268 23.79 -0.96 -15.21
CA LYS A 268 24.96 -0.55 -16.01
C LYS A 268 25.10 0.97 -16.09
#